data_AF-A0A0F2QX83-F1
#
_entry.id   AF-A0A0F2QX83-F1
#
_cell.length_a   1.000
_cell.length_b   1.000
_cell.length_c   1.000
_cell.angle_alpha   90.00
_cell.angle_beta   90.00
_cell.angle_gamma   90.00
#
_symmetry.space_group_name_H-M   'P 1'
#
loop_
_entity.id
_entity.type
_entity.pdbx_description
1 polymer ?
#
loop_
_entity_poly.entity_id
_entity_poly.type
_entity_poly.pdbx_seq_one_letter_code
_entity_poly.pdbx_strand_id
1 'polypeptide(L)'
;MNTKIGTPKKPRSRRKPARIWHLVTNHQNMLYMLAAGMVMGPAGFRGKHYSDPLSVYPGWIPLFRDKVNIPADALKHATSERKHLLPCIASFDLSDLSGPVRMLSRDGRMRDVASPAARKCKDEIAILVRAPLPPTLLLSVNFFTPEDRQAFESAANDVSNVDLSSHRVEIAESLFSADTEVAWPAVQPQKQLFEDGNDNFPAFGQALGGVLAMLHHTANRSDLGLAAFRLVTGAARGKDSDIVQSDPILAELPNWMVGGEISGQADTRARLFWGVIQSLVVAQTQERPQTPIDVALAYLENQLDLLREMEFRPRLERLIADMRGLLGLGGGTITELLERHKGSLSRPLLLFCLREHCTDLLEFSHPLLNDAEYILAGILFGVRDSWLQLPKELRDPDMSAYVAFRMVDAEHRKQGENLAMSAPPRPKSLREIFTSPSGEWNSMKKDVAVELASKCNWNDCIQTRITLAEGNLPESFERKGLQVVLPGRVTTVKEEVDEVKFLHRLGQWPPIAPQIESEVRKKLGSLQEIEEKANGNGSSCG
;
A
#
# COMPACT_ATOMS: atom_id res chain seq x y z
N MET A 1 36.14 -47.58 9.01
CA MET A 1 34.80 -47.32 8.42
C MET A 1 34.42 -45.89 8.78
N ASN A 2 34.63 -44.94 7.87
CA ASN A 2 34.30 -43.52 8.06
C ASN A 2 33.05 -43.20 7.23
N THR A 3 31.91 -43.06 7.90
CA THR A 3 30.64 -42.64 7.31
C THR A 3 30.64 -41.12 7.14
N LYS A 4 30.77 -40.65 5.89
CA LYS A 4 30.54 -39.25 5.51
C LYS A 4 29.04 -38.95 5.59
N ILE A 5 28.66 -38.12 6.55
CA ILE A 5 27.31 -37.54 6.65
C ILE A 5 27.18 -36.50 5.54
N GLY A 6 26.28 -36.76 4.59
CA GLY A 6 25.96 -35.85 3.50
C GLY A 6 25.12 -34.68 4.02
N THR A 7 25.63 -33.46 3.85
CA THR A 7 24.86 -32.22 4.04
C THR A 7 23.69 -32.17 3.04
N PRO A 8 22.45 -31.88 3.47
CA PRO A 8 21.32 -31.75 2.57
C PRO A 8 21.48 -30.48 1.73
N LYS A 9 21.60 -30.64 0.41
CA LYS A 9 21.57 -29.53 -0.54
C LYS A 9 20.18 -28.91 -0.52
N LYS A 10 20.09 -27.64 -0.12
CA LYS A 10 18.89 -26.79 -0.33
C LYS A 10 18.37 -26.98 -1.75
N PRO A 11 17.05 -27.10 -1.96
CA PRO A 11 16.48 -27.11 -3.31
C PRO A 11 16.78 -25.75 -3.96
N ARG A 12 17.66 -25.74 -4.96
CA ARG A 12 17.83 -24.59 -5.84
C ARG A 12 16.51 -24.43 -6.61
N SER A 13 15.67 -23.51 -6.17
CA SER A 13 14.60 -22.94 -6.99
C SER A 13 15.22 -22.52 -8.33
N ARG A 14 14.89 -23.23 -9.42
CA ARG A 14 15.24 -22.80 -10.78
C ARG A 14 14.39 -21.57 -11.06
N ARG A 15 14.97 -20.37 -10.93
CA ARG A 15 14.34 -19.13 -11.42
C ARG A 15 13.97 -19.35 -12.90
N LYS A 16 12.70 -19.08 -13.24
CA LYS A 16 12.24 -19.11 -14.64
C LYS A 16 13.09 -18.11 -15.44
N PRO A 17 13.39 -18.39 -16.72
CA PRO A 17 14.12 -17.45 -17.56
C PRO A 17 13.28 -16.17 -17.73
N ALA A 18 13.91 -15.01 -17.51
CA ALA A 18 13.27 -13.70 -17.63
C ALA A 18 12.62 -13.52 -19.01
N ARG A 19 11.44 -12.91 -19.03
CA ARG A 19 10.66 -12.63 -20.24
C ARG A 19 10.51 -11.13 -20.37
N ILE A 20 11.54 -10.52 -20.92
CA ILE A 20 11.63 -9.07 -21.07
C ILE A 20 10.72 -8.61 -22.20
N TRP A 21 9.94 -7.57 -21.93
CA TRP A 21 9.15 -6.82 -22.89
C TRP A 21 9.22 -5.33 -22.56
N HIS A 22 8.99 -4.47 -23.56
CA HIS A 22 9.31 -3.05 -23.48
C HIS A 22 8.08 -2.17 -23.71
N LEU A 23 7.71 -1.35 -22.74
CA LEU A 23 6.75 -0.27 -22.93
C LEU A 23 7.47 0.97 -23.44
N VAL A 24 6.97 1.56 -24.51
CA VAL A 24 7.44 2.86 -25.00
C VAL A 24 6.51 3.94 -24.48
N THR A 25 7.06 4.95 -23.81
CA THR A 25 6.33 6.08 -23.24
C THR A 25 7.24 7.31 -23.16
N ASN A 26 6.82 8.33 -22.42
CA ASN A 26 7.65 9.49 -22.10
C ASN A 26 7.86 9.61 -20.59
N HIS A 27 8.90 10.36 -20.23
CA HIS A 27 9.31 10.52 -18.83
C HIS A 27 8.20 11.06 -17.91
N GLN A 28 7.32 11.96 -18.38
CA GLN A 28 6.22 12.51 -17.57
C GLN A 28 5.15 11.46 -17.27
N ASN A 29 4.73 10.70 -18.30
CA ASN A 29 3.81 9.59 -18.11
C ASN A 29 4.40 8.53 -17.19
N MET A 30 5.70 8.23 -17.33
CA MET A 30 6.40 7.28 -16.46
C MET A 30 6.40 7.74 -14.99
N LEU A 31 6.70 9.01 -14.72
CA LEU A 31 6.62 9.58 -13.37
C LEU A 31 5.21 9.43 -12.78
N TYR A 32 4.18 9.72 -13.57
CA TYR A 32 2.80 9.57 -13.12
C TYR A 32 2.44 8.12 -12.81
N MET A 33 2.84 7.15 -13.65
CA MET A 33 2.59 5.72 -13.41
C MET A 33 3.29 5.21 -12.14
N LEU A 34 4.53 5.64 -11.90
CA LEU A 34 5.26 5.34 -10.67
C LEU A 34 4.57 5.97 -9.44
N ALA A 35 4.20 7.25 -9.53
CA ALA A 35 3.45 7.96 -8.50
C ALA A 35 2.10 7.30 -8.18
N ALA A 36 1.42 6.76 -9.19
CA ALA A 36 0.16 6.07 -9.05
C ALA A 36 0.30 4.62 -8.55
N GLY A 37 1.52 4.07 -8.50
CA GLY A 37 1.76 2.69 -8.12
C GLY A 37 1.19 1.67 -9.13
N MET A 38 0.90 2.09 -10.35
CA MET A 38 0.28 1.28 -11.41
C MET A 38 0.65 1.82 -12.79
N VAL A 39 0.97 0.91 -13.71
CA VAL A 39 1.07 1.18 -15.15
C VAL A 39 -0.34 1.06 -15.71
N MET A 40 -0.87 2.11 -16.33
CA MET A 40 -2.30 2.22 -16.66
C MET A 40 -2.51 2.78 -18.06
N GLY A 41 -3.73 2.62 -18.59
CA GLY A 41 -4.13 3.28 -19.83
C GLY A 41 -4.37 4.79 -19.66
N PRO A 42 -4.59 5.53 -20.76
CA PRO A 42 -4.78 6.99 -20.76
C PRO A 42 -5.85 7.49 -19.77
N ALA A 43 -6.97 6.78 -19.61
CA ALA A 43 -8.03 7.19 -18.67
C ALA A 43 -7.54 7.25 -17.20
N GLY A 44 -6.52 6.45 -16.85
CA GLY A 44 -5.89 6.43 -15.54
C GLY A 44 -5.20 7.75 -15.14
N PHE A 45 -4.87 8.60 -16.10
CA PHE A 45 -4.16 9.86 -15.88
C PHE A 45 -5.09 11.05 -15.60
N ARG A 46 -6.42 10.86 -15.67
CA ARG A 46 -7.42 11.91 -15.41
C ARG A 46 -7.16 13.21 -16.19
N GLY A 47 -6.93 13.07 -17.49
CA GLY A 47 -6.67 14.21 -18.39
C GLY A 47 -5.26 14.81 -18.33
N LYS A 48 -4.35 14.22 -17.53
CA LYS A 48 -2.92 14.59 -17.50
C LYS A 48 -2.02 13.72 -18.40
N HIS A 49 -2.61 12.81 -19.17
CA HIS A 49 -1.87 11.92 -20.08
C HIS A 49 -1.29 12.73 -21.24
N TYR A 50 0.00 12.56 -21.52
CA TYR A 50 0.58 12.96 -22.80
C TYR A 50 0.45 11.81 -23.80
N SER A 51 0.01 12.07 -25.02
CA SER A 51 -0.20 11.03 -26.01
C SER A 51 1.08 10.23 -26.28
N ASP A 52 0.96 8.91 -26.22
CA ASP A 52 2.03 7.94 -26.41
C ASP A 52 1.44 6.60 -26.93
N PRO A 53 2.25 5.55 -27.12
CA PRO A 53 1.74 4.24 -27.57
C PRO A 53 0.60 3.63 -26.73
N LEU A 54 0.41 4.01 -25.46
CA LEU A 54 -0.74 3.57 -24.66
C LEU A 54 -2.07 4.11 -25.22
N SER A 55 -2.04 5.23 -25.94
CA SER A 55 -3.23 5.82 -26.58
C SER A 55 -3.76 5.01 -27.77
N VAL A 56 -2.96 4.11 -28.34
CA VAL A 56 -3.34 3.37 -29.56
C VAL A 56 -4.41 2.31 -29.26
N TYR A 57 -4.30 1.64 -28.12
CA TYR A 57 -5.21 0.58 -27.70
C TYR A 57 -5.69 0.84 -26.26
N PRO A 58 -6.65 1.77 -26.04
CA PRO A 58 -7.14 2.09 -24.71
C PRO A 58 -7.57 0.84 -23.92
N GLY A 59 -7.22 0.80 -22.63
CA GLY A 59 -7.45 -0.35 -21.74
C GLY A 59 -6.47 -1.51 -21.93
N TRP A 60 -5.49 -1.36 -22.82
CA TRP A 60 -4.41 -2.31 -23.04
C TRP A 60 -3.04 -1.63 -22.96
N ILE A 61 -2.06 -2.32 -22.40
CA ILE A 61 -0.66 -1.90 -22.31
C ILE A 61 0.11 -2.64 -23.41
N PRO A 62 0.47 -1.97 -24.51
CA PRO A 62 1.35 -2.55 -25.53
C PRO A 62 2.79 -2.66 -25.02
N LEU A 63 3.31 -3.89 -25.02
CA LEU A 63 4.69 -4.19 -24.66
C LEU A 63 5.39 -4.84 -25.86
N PHE A 64 6.43 -4.19 -26.37
CA PHE A 64 7.22 -4.62 -27.52
C PHE A 64 8.21 -5.72 -27.14
N ARG A 65 8.43 -6.64 -28.08
CA ARG A 65 9.25 -7.81 -27.86
C ARG A 65 10.73 -7.46 -27.72
N ASP A 66 11.37 -8.04 -26.71
CA ASP A 66 12.83 -7.96 -26.58
C ASP A 66 13.55 -8.54 -27.83
N LYS A 67 14.64 -7.88 -28.25
CA LYS A 67 15.43 -8.19 -29.46
C LYS A 67 14.74 -7.96 -30.80
N VAL A 68 13.51 -7.46 -30.81
CA VAL A 68 12.93 -6.81 -31.99
C VAL A 68 13.14 -5.32 -31.80
N ASN A 69 13.73 -4.63 -32.78
CA ASN A 69 13.88 -3.18 -32.70
C ASN A 69 12.50 -2.56 -32.52
N ILE A 70 12.43 -1.58 -31.61
CA ILE A 70 11.20 -0.88 -31.30
C ILE A 70 10.81 -0.03 -32.52
N PRO A 71 9.54 -0.02 -32.94
CA PRO A 71 9.08 0.82 -34.03
C PRO A 71 9.47 2.29 -33.84
N ALA A 72 10.08 2.90 -34.87
CA ALA A 72 10.49 4.32 -34.83
C ALA A 72 9.29 5.24 -34.58
N ASP A 73 8.14 4.90 -35.16
CA ASP A 73 6.89 5.65 -34.99
C ASP A 73 6.39 5.60 -33.55
N ALA A 74 6.61 4.51 -32.80
CA ALA A 74 6.23 4.41 -31.40
C ALA A 74 7.06 5.37 -30.52
N LEU A 75 8.38 5.46 -30.77
CA LEU A 75 9.27 6.41 -30.10
C LEU A 75 8.90 7.86 -30.44
N LYS A 76 8.62 8.14 -31.70
CA LYS A 76 8.18 9.47 -32.16
C LYS A 76 6.83 9.85 -31.56
N HIS A 77 5.89 8.91 -31.46
CA HIS A 77 4.57 9.14 -30.89
C HIS A 77 4.70 9.58 -29.43
N ALA A 78 5.50 8.89 -28.63
CA ALA A 78 5.72 9.19 -27.21
C ALA A 78 6.13 10.65 -26.92
N THR A 79 6.77 11.34 -27.87
CA THR A 79 7.24 12.73 -27.72
C THR A 79 6.55 13.72 -28.65
N SER A 80 5.57 13.29 -29.44
CA SER A 80 4.98 14.10 -30.51
C SER A 80 4.14 15.28 -30.02
N GLU A 81 3.57 15.19 -28.82
CA GLU A 81 2.62 16.18 -28.32
C GLU A 81 3.32 17.49 -27.88
N ARG A 82 4.48 17.39 -27.22
CA ARG A 82 5.19 18.53 -26.63
C ARG A 82 6.71 18.37 -26.77
N LYS A 83 7.39 19.48 -27.07
CA LYS A 83 8.85 19.52 -27.31
C LYS A 83 9.73 19.15 -26.11
N HIS A 84 9.23 19.31 -24.88
CA HIS A 84 9.98 19.00 -23.67
C HIS A 84 9.88 17.51 -23.27
N LEU A 85 9.10 16.70 -24.00
CA LEU A 85 8.94 15.29 -23.69
C LEU A 85 10.19 14.52 -24.13
N LEU A 86 10.80 13.86 -23.15
CA LEU A 86 11.87 12.90 -23.34
C LEU A 86 11.29 11.49 -23.53
N PRO A 87 11.72 10.74 -24.56
CA PRO A 87 11.29 9.36 -24.76
C PRO A 87 11.91 8.47 -23.68
N CYS A 88 11.15 7.51 -23.17
CA CYS A 88 11.67 6.49 -22.27
C CYS A 88 11.09 5.11 -22.59
N ILE A 89 11.89 4.08 -22.29
CA ILE A 89 11.50 2.69 -22.51
C ILE A 89 11.52 1.96 -21.17
N ALA A 90 10.36 1.51 -20.71
CA ALA A 90 10.23 0.73 -19.48
C ALA A 90 10.27 -0.76 -19.80
N SER A 91 11.25 -1.48 -19.24
CA SER A 91 11.43 -2.92 -19.44
C SER A 91 10.74 -3.72 -18.33
N PHE A 92 9.86 -4.64 -18.70
CA PHE A 92 9.08 -5.48 -17.79
C PHE A 92 9.48 -6.95 -17.87
N ASP A 93 9.52 -7.64 -16.72
CA ASP A 93 9.61 -9.10 -16.66
C ASP A 93 8.23 -9.72 -16.50
N LEU A 94 7.71 -10.35 -17.56
CA LEU A 94 6.41 -11.00 -17.54
C LEU A 94 6.49 -12.49 -17.16
N SER A 95 7.59 -12.94 -16.54
CA SER A 95 7.79 -14.36 -16.19
C SER A 95 6.79 -14.90 -15.17
N ASP A 96 6.37 -14.02 -14.25
CA ASP A 96 5.43 -14.35 -13.18
C ASP A 96 3.98 -13.95 -13.51
N LEU A 97 3.75 -13.42 -14.71
CA LEU A 97 2.43 -13.07 -15.20
C LEU A 97 1.76 -14.27 -15.88
N SER A 98 0.50 -14.52 -15.53
CA SER A 98 -0.35 -15.53 -16.15
C SER A 98 -1.75 -14.98 -16.39
N GLY A 99 -2.43 -15.45 -17.43
CA GLY A 99 -3.74 -14.93 -17.83
C GLY A 99 -3.82 -14.58 -19.32
N PRO A 100 -5.02 -14.29 -19.83
CA PRO A 100 -5.24 -14.00 -21.23
C PRO A 100 -4.54 -12.70 -21.65
N VAL A 101 -3.92 -12.73 -22.83
CA VAL A 101 -3.21 -11.61 -23.47
C VAL A 101 -3.45 -11.66 -24.97
N ARG A 102 -3.19 -10.55 -25.66
CA ARG A 102 -3.25 -10.51 -27.13
C ARG A 102 -1.84 -10.34 -27.69
N MET A 103 -1.52 -11.08 -28.75
CA MET A 103 -0.30 -10.87 -29.52
C MET A 103 -0.62 -10.04 -30.76
N LEU A 104 0.21 -9.05 -31.05
CA LEU A 104 0.12 -8.20 -32.25
C LEU A 104 1.24 -8.55 -33.22
N SER A 105 0.87 -8.87 -34.45
CA SER A 105 1.81 -9.11 -35.56
C SER A 105 2.18 -7.84 -36.33
N ARG A 106 3.24 -7.92 -37.14
CA ARG A 106 3.70 -6.82 -38.03
C ARG A 106 2.64 -6.30 -38.98
N ASP A 107 1.73 -7.16 -39.44
CA ASP A 107 0.63 -6.81 -40.36
C ASP A 107 -0.63 -6.31 -39.62
N GLY A 108 -0.56 -6.16 -38.30
CA GLY A 108 -1.66 -5.65 -37.47
C GLY A 108 -2.70 -6.68 -37.05
N ARG A 109 -2.48 -7.97 -37.34
CA ARG A 109 -3.37 -9.02 -36.86
C ARG A 109 -3.18 -9.24 -35.37
N MET A 110 -4.29 -9.47 -34.69
CA MET A 110 -4.31 -9.83 -33.28
C MET A 110 -4.64 -11.30 -33.10
N ARG A 111 -3.98 -11.93 -32.13
CA ARG A 111 -4.20 -13.31 -31.73
C ARG A 111 -4.40 -13.36 -30.22
N ASP A 112 -5.55 -13.86 -29.77
CA ASP A 112 -5.78 -14.15 -28.36
C ASP A 112 -4.92 -15.33 -27.91
N VAL A 113 -4.32 -15.21 -26.73
CA VAL A 113 -3.40 -16.19 -26.17
C VAL A 113 -3.70 -16.34 -24.69
N ALA A 114 -3.79 -17.57 -24.20
CA ALA A 114 -4.12 -17.85 -22.79
C ALA A 114 -3.05 -17.45 -21.76
N SER A 115 -1.83 -17.12 -22.20
CA SER A 115 -0.71 -16.76 -21.31
C SER A 115 0.40 -16.00 -22.05
N PRO A 116 1.08 -15.04 -21.38
CA PRO A 116 2.35 -14.46 -21.87
C PRO A 116 3.45 -15.51 -22.13
N ALA A 117 3.29 -16.71 -21.55
CA ALA A 117 4.18 -17.84 -21.72
C ALA A 117 4.08 -18.57 -23.05
N ALA A 118 3.03 -18.32 -23.83
CA ALA A 118 2.78 -19.11 -25.02
C ALA A 118 3.87 -18.94 -26.07
N ARG A 119 3.92 -19.89 -27.00
CA ARG A 119 4.87 -19.87 -28.11
C ARG A 119 4.64 -18.62 -28.96
N LYS A 120 5.69 -17.81 -29.06
CA LYS A 120 5.74 -16.60 -29.87
C LYS A 120 5.94 -16.96 -31.35
N CYS A 121 5.17 -16.36 -32.24
CA CYS A 121 5.39 -16.44 -33.69
C CYS A 121 6.53 -15.48 -34.09
N LYS A 122 7.08 -15.63 -35.30
CA LYS A 122 8.23 -14.80 -35.76
C LYS A 122 7.81 -13.39 -36.15
N ASP A 123 6.56 -13.23 -36.55
CA ASP A 123 5.90 -12.01 -37.01
C ASP A 123 5.28 -11.18 -35.87
N GLU A 124 5.19 -11.73 -34.66
CA GLU A 124 4.69 -11.02 -33.47
C GLU A 124 5.70 -9.98 -32.96
N ILE A 125 5.25 -8.73 -32.88
CA ILE A 125 6.06 -7.55 -32.48
C ILE A 125 5.76 -7.08 -31.06
N ALA A 126 4.53 -7.26 -30.59
CA ALA A 126 4.08 -6.78 -29.30
C ALA A 126 3.10 -7.75 -28.65
N ILE A 127 3.04 -7.69 -27.33
CA ILE A 127 2.00 -8.29 -26.51
C ILE A 127 1.16 -7.15 -25.92
N LEU A 128 -0.16 -7.29 -25.98
CA LEU A 128 -1.09 -6.39 -25.32
C LEU A 128 -1.54 -7.09 -24.04
N VAL A 129 -1.26 -6.45 -22.90
CA VAL A 129 -1.70 -6.90 -21.59
C VAL A 129 -2.80 -5.97 -21.10
N ARG A 130 -3.82 -6.48 -20.44
CA ARG A 130 -4.88 -5.64 -19.89
C ARG A 130 -4.32 -4.70 -18.82
N ALA A 131 -4.76 -3.45 -18.84
CA ALA A 131 -4.40 -2.47 -17.83
C ALA A 131 -5.24 -2.66 -16.56
N PRO A 132 -4.71 -2.40 -15.35
CA PRO A 132 -3.35 -1.91 -15.07
C PRO A 132 -2.29 -3.03 -14.88
N LEU A 133 -1.00 -2.69 -14.83
CA LEU A 133 0.08 -3.59 -14.41
C LEU A 133 0.81 -3.03 -13.18
N PRO A 134 1.31 -3.87 -12.25
CA PRO A 134 2.01 -3.36 -11.08
C PRO A 134 3.46 -2.99 -11.45
N PRO A 135 4.00 -1.88 -10.93
CA PRO A 135 5.40 -1.49 -11.13
C PRO A 135 6.40 -2.52 -10.59
N THR A 136 5.97 -3.50 -9.80
CA THR A 136 6.84 -4.60 -9.34
C THR A 136 7.32 -5.49 -10.47
N LEU A 137 6.68 -5.47 -11.65
CA LEU A 137 7.15 -6.14 -12.86
C LEU A 137 8.20 -5.32 -13.62
N LEU A 138 8.40 -4.04 -13.27
CA LEU A 138 9.36 -3.14 -13.91
C LEU A 138 10.78 -3.51 -13.49
N LEU A 139 11.60 -3.89 -14.47
CA LEU A 139 13.03 -4.17 -14.28
C LEU A 139 13.85 -2.89 -14.32
N SER A 140 13.61 -2.06 -15.34
CA SER A 140 14.35 -0.82 -15.55
C SER A 140 13.54 0.22 -16.34
N VAL A 141 13.85 1.49 -16.11
CA VAL A 141 13.47 2.62 -16.97
C VAL A 141 14.72 3.04 -17.73
N ASN A 142 14.65 2.95 -19.05
CA ASN A 142 15.80 3.14 -19.93
C ASN A 142 15.70 4.45 -20.69
N PHE A 143 16.83 5.15 -20.80
CA PHE A 143 17.00 6.40 -21.54
C PHE A 143 18.08 6.27 -22.62
N PHE A 144 18.00 7.16 -23.62
CA PHE A 144 18.98 7.21 -24.70
C PHE A 144 20.27 7.88 -24.25
N THR A 145 20.19 9.02 -23.54
CA THR A 145 21.35 9.80 -23.11
C THR A 145 21.48 9.84 -21.57
N PRO A 146 22.69 10.10 -21.04
CA PRO A 146 22.89 10.43 -19.64
C PRO A 146 22.09 11.66 -19.19
N GLU A 147 21.96 12.67 -20.06
CA GLU A 147 21.25 13.91 -19.76
C GLU A 147 19.76 13.68 -19.55
N ASP A 148 19.13 12.85 -20.38
CA ASP A 148 17.71 12.50 -20.26
C ASP A 148 17.45 11.74 -18.96
N ARG A 149 18.35 10.81 -18.62
CA ARG A 149 18.31 10.08 -17.35
C ARG A 149 18.38 11.04 -16.16
N GLN A 150 19.33 11.97 -16.18
CA GLN A 150 19.51 12.93 -15.09
C GLN A 150 18.29 13.85 -14.95
N ALA A 151 17.71 14.28 -16.06
CA ALA A 151 16.47 15.07 -16.06
C ALA A 151 15.30 14.31 -15.42
N PHE A 152 15.15 13.01 -15.72
CA PHE A 152 14.15 12.16 -15.10
C PHE A 152 14.40 11.96 -13.60
N GLU A 153 15.63 11.65 -13.19
CA GLU A 153 15.98 11.48 -11.78
C GLU A 153 15.75 12.77 -10.98
N SER A 154 16.07 13.93 -11.56
CA SER A 154 15.78 15.23 -10.94
C SER A 154 14.28 15.45 -10.79
N ALA A 155 13.50 15.25 -11.86
CA ALA A 155 12.05 15.41 -11.83
C ALA A 155 11.37 14.44 -10.84
N ALA A 156 11.87 13.21 -10.73
CA ALA A 156 11.38 12.25 -9.75
C ALA A 156 11.60 12.70 -8.30
N ASN A 157 12.69 13.42 -8.02
CA ASN A 157 12.95 13.98 -6.68
C ASN A 157 12.03 15.17 -6.37
N ASP A 158 11.60 15.93 -7.38
CA ASP A 158 10.68 17.06 -7.24
C ASP A 158 9.22 16.60 -7.06
N VAL A 159 8.90 15.40 -7.53
CA VAL A 159 7.58 14.79 -7.36
C VAL A 159 7.55 14.03 -6.03
N SER A 160 6.80 14.57 -5.05
CA SER A 160 6.80 14.09 -3.65
C SER A 160 6.53 12.60 -3.47
N ASN A 161 5.91 11.93 -4.42
CA ASN A 161 5.35 10.60 -4.26
C ASN A 161 5.94 9.54 -5.20
N VAL A 162 7.04 9.86 -5.91
CA VAL A 162 7.81 8.90 -6.71
C VAL A 162 9.01 8.41 -5.89
N ASP A 163 9.18 7.09 -5.80
CA ASP A 163 10.37 6.46 -5.23
C ASP A 163 11.10 5.64 -6.29
N LEU A 164 12.34 6.04 -6.59
CA LEU A 164 13.21 5.33 -7.52
C LEU A 164 14.09 4.28 -6.83
N SER A 165 14.09 4.18 -5.49
CA SER A 165 14.99 3.29 -4.75
C SER A 165 14.86 1.81 -5.14
N SER A 166 13.65 1.42 -5.55
CA SER A 166 13.30 0.05 -5.96
C SER A 166 13.42 -0.20 -7.47
N HIS A 167 13.74 0.83 -8.26
CA HIS A 167 13.75 0.77 -9.71
C HIS A 167 15.13 1.11 -10.29
N ARG A 168 15.55 0.36 -11.31
CA ARG A 168 16.79 0.69 -12.03
C ARG A 168 16.52 1.74 -13.07
N VAL A 169 17.32 2.79 -13.10
CA VAL A 169 17.31 3.80 -14.16
C VAL A 169 18.62 3.67 -14.93
N GLU A 170 18.54 3.32 -16.21
CA GLU A 170 19.70 2.88 -17.00
C GLU A 170 19.78 3.63 -18.35
N ILE A 171 20.98 3.62 -18.95
CA ILE A 171 21.22 4.11 -20.30
C ILE A 171 21.29 2.88 -21.21
N ALA A 172 20.43 2.82 -22.22
CA ALA A 172 20.36 1.67 -23.14
C ALA A 172 20.14 2.14 -24.58
N GLU A 173 21.15 2.81 -25.15
CA GLU A 173 21.10 3.40 -26.50
C GLU A 173 20.59 2.42 -27.58
N SER A 174 20.96 1.14 -27.49
CA SER A 174 20.55 0.10 -28.43
C SER A 174 19.04 -0.16 -28.45
N LEU A 175 18.29 0.19 -27.40
CA LEU A 175 16.83 0.06 -27.42
C LEU A 175 16.16 1.16 -28.27
N PHE A 176 16.88 2.26 -28.53
CA PHE A 176 16.40 3.41 -29.29
C PHE A 176 16.84 3.38 -30.76
N SER A 177 17.58 2.35 -31.20
CA SER A 177 18.00 2.22 -32.60
C SER A 177 16.80 1.86 -33.51
N ALA A 178 16.41 2.81 -34.35
CA ALA A 178 15.18 2.81 -35.15
C ALA A 178 15.25 2.01 -36.47
N ASP A 179 15.82 0.81 -36.45
CA ASP A 179 16.14 0.04 -37.68
C ASP A 179 14.99 -0.85 -38.21
N THR A 180 13.74 -0.57 -37.83
CA THR A 180 12.58 -1.42 -38.19
C THR A 180 11.54 -0.68 -39.01
N GLU A 181 11.28 -1.16 -40.22
CA GLU A 181 10.13 -0.80 -41.09
C GLU A 181 8.77 -1.27 -40.55
N VAL A 182 8.63 -1.43 -39.23
CA VAL A 182 7.38 -1.86 -38.60
C VAL A 182 6.55 -0.60 -38.32
N ALA A 183 5.42 -0.46 -39.00
CA ALA A 183 4.51 0.66 -38.79
C ALA A 183 3.84 0.59 -37.40
N TRP A 184 3.75 1.74 -36.72
CA TRP A 184 2.97 1.90 -35.49
C TRP A 184 2.12 3.18 -35.54
N PRO A 185 0.79 3.12 -35.35
CA PRO A 185 -0.03 1.91 -35.18
C PRO A 185 -0.06 1.07 -36.46
N ALA A 186 -0.45 -0.20 -36.34
CA ALA A 186 -0.63 -1.04 -37.53
C ALA A 186 -1.75 -0.47 -38.43
N VAL A 187 -1.57 -0.57 -39.76
CA VAL A 187 -2.39 0.08 -40.80
C VAL A 187 -3.89 -0.27 -40.72
N GLN A 188 -4.26 -1.37 -40.04
CA GLN A 188 -5.64 -1.66 -39.67
C GLN A 188 -5.84 -1.55 -38.15
N PRO A 189 -6.24 -0.37 -37.65
CA PRO A 189 -6.93 -0.31 -36.37
C PRO A 189 -8.28 -1.01 -36.54
N GLN A 190 -8.39 -2.25 -36.10
CA GLN A 190 -9.69 -2.93 -36.03
C GLN A 190 -10.50 -2.26 -34.92
N LYS A 191 -11.18 -1.15 -35.25
CA LYS A 191 -12.11 -0.44 -34.36
C LYS A 191 -13.14 -1.40 -33.74
N GLN A 192 -13.45 -2.51 -34.41
CA GLN A 192 -14.37 -3.55 -33.96
C GLN A 192 -13.79 -4.54 -32.92
N LEU A 193 -12.46 -4.58 -32.67
CA LEU A 193 -11.86 -5.51 -31.70
C LEU A 193 -11.73 -4.95 -30.27
N PHE A 194 -11.98 -3.65 -30.09
CA PHE A 194 -11.78 -2.94 -28.83
C PHE A 194 -13.07 -2.35 -28.25
N GLU A 195 -14.24 -2.75 -28.75
CA GLU A 195 -15.55 -2.31 -28.22
C GLU A 195 -15.74 -2.70 -26.74
N ASP A 196 -14.93 -3.61 -26.20
CA ASP A 196 -14.97 -4.09 -24.80
C ASP A 196 -13.72 -3.70 -23.96
N GLY A 197 -13.01 -2.64 -24.32
CA GLY A 197 -11.91 -2.10 -23.51
C GLY A 197 -12.36 -0.91 -22.69
N ASN A 198 -12.95 -1.13 -21.52
CA ASN A 198 -13.37 -0.05 -20.63
C ASN A 198 -12.11 0.56 -19.95
N ASP A 199 -11.36 1.40 -20.70
CA ASP A 199 -10.25 2.18 -20.17
C ASP A 199 -10.81 3.16 -19.14
N ASN A 200 -10.74 2.76 -17.88
CA ASN A 200 -11.29 3.50 -16.75
C ASN A 200 -10.19 3.89 -15.80
N PHE A 201 -10.42 4.99 -15.09
CA PHE A 201 -9.58 5.33 -13.94
C PHE A 201 -9.70 4.21 -12.88
N PRO A 202 -8.58 3.60 -12.42
CA PRO A 202 -8.59 2.50 -11.45
C PRO A 202 -8.86 3.01 -10.02
N ALA A 203 -10.06 3.58 -9.81
CA ALA A 203 -10.44 4.26 -8.58
C ALA A 203 -10.43 3.34 -7.36
N PHE A 204 -10.85 2.08 -7.54
CA PHE A 204 -10.95 1.14 -6.43
C PHE A 204 -9.56 0.70 -5.97
N GLY A 205 -8.67 0.37 -6.90
CA GLY A 205 -7.27 0.09 -6.64
C GLY A 205 -6.60 1.28 -5.97
N GLN A 206 -6.80 2.51 -6.47
CA GLN A 206 -6.26 3.73 -5.85
C GLN A 206 -6.75 3.91 -4.40
N ALA A 207 -8.05 3.81 -4.15
CA ALA A 207 -8.62 3.88 -2.81
C ALA A 207 -8.11 2.76 -1.88
N LEU A 208 -8.03 1.52 -2.41
CA LEU A 208 -7.54 0.34 -1.69
C LEU A 208 -6.09 0.54 -1.23
N GLY A 209 -5.23 1.08 -2.10
CA GLY A 209 -3.84 1.34 -1.75
C GLY A 209 -3.73 2.37 -0.62
N GLY A 210 -4.57 3.42 -0.67
CA GLY A 210 -4.65 4.40 0.39
C GLY A 210 -5.11 3.80 1.73
N VAL A 211 -6.15 2.97 1.70
CA VAL A 211 -6.65 2.24 2.88
C VAL A 211 -5.60 1.30 3.45
N LEU A 212 -4.92 0.51 2.63
CA LEU A 212 -3.87 -0.41 3.08
C LEU A 212 -2.72 0.32 3.77
N ALA A 213 -2.31 1.48 3.24
CA ALA A 213 -1.29 2.31 3.86
C ALA A 213 -1.74 2.81 5.24
N MET A 214 -2.95 3.38 5.34
CA MET A 214 -3.49 3.85 6.61
C MET A 214 -3.67 2.72 7.63
N LEU A 215 -4.09 1.54 7.19
CA LEU A 215 -4.17 0.35 8.05
C LEU A 215 -2.79 -0.13 8.53
N HIS A 216 -1.77 -0.07 7.69
CA HIS A 216 -0.40 -0.40 8.10
C HIS A 216 0.12 0.54 9.20
N HIS A 217 -0.16 1.85 9.09
CA HIS A 217 0.26 2.83 10.11
C HIS A 217 -0.55 2.70 11.40
N THR A 218 -1.87 2.53 11.30
CA THR A 218 -2.74 2.29 12.47
C THR A 218 -2.47 0.93 13.13
N ALA A 219 -1.88 -0.03 12.43
CA ALA A 219 -1.45 -1.31 13.01
C ALA A 219 -0.36 -1.15 14.07
N ASN A 220 0.41 -0.06 14.09
CA ASN A 220 1.34 0.22 15.18
C ASN A 220 0.62 0.79 16.42
N ARG A 221 -0.53 1.44 16.23
CA ARG A 221 -1.28 2.16 17.27
C ARG A 221 -1.89 1.23 18.32
N SER A 222 -2.52 0.15 17.90
CA SER A 222 -3.29 -0.72 18.80
C SER A 222 -3.37 -2.17 18.33
N ASP A 223 -3.80 -3.06 19.22
CA ASP A 223 -4.03 -4.47 18.88
C ASP A 223 -5.21 -4.64 17.92
N LEU A 224 -6.24 -3.80 18.03
CA LEU A 224 -7.34 -3.76 17.06
C LEU A 224 -6.84 -3.34 15.67
N GLY A 225 -5.98 -2.32 15.58
CA GLY A 225 -5.38 -1.88 14.32
C GLY A 225 -4.53 -2.99 13.68
N LEU A 226 -3.75 -3.69 14.51
CA LEU A 226 -2.95 -4.82 14.07
C LEU A 226 -3.81 -5.99 13.57
N ALA A 227 -4.87 -6.32 14.31
CA ALA A 227 -5.82 -7.36 13.93
C ALA A 227 -6.51 -7.04 12.60
N ALA A 228 -6.99 -5.79 12.44
CA ALA A 228 -7.61 -5.32 11.19
C ALA A 228 -6.63 -5.43 10.00
N PHE A 229 -5.39 -4.99 10.17
CA PHE A 229 -4.38 -5.07 9.13
C PHE A 229 -4.02 -6.52 8.75
N ARG A 230 -3.81 -7.40 9.74
CA ARG A 230 -3.56 -8.83 9.50
C ARG A 230 -4.73 -9.50 8.79
N LEU A 231 -5.97 -9.15 9.17
CA LEU A 231 -7.17 -9.70 8.58
C LEU A 231 -7.25 -9.41 7.07
N VAL A 232 -7.08 -8.15 6.67
CA VAL A 232 -7.19 -7.74 5.25
C VAL A 232 -6.00 -8.11 4.37
N THR A 233 -4.90 -8.53 5.01
CA THR A 233 -3.67 -8.97 4.34
C THR A 233 -3.49 -10.49 4.34
N GLY A 234 -4.47 -11.24 4.84
CA GLY A 234 -4.48 -12.71 4.82
C GLY A 234 -3.58 -13.38 5.87
N ALA A 235 -3.25 -12.66 6.95
CA ALA A 235 -2.40 -13.14 8.05
C ALA A 235 -3.16 -13.18 9.40
N ALA A 236 -4.49 -13.26 9.34
CA ALA A 236 -5.35 -13.29 10.52
C ALA A 236 -4.97 -14.42 11.48
N ARG A 237 -4.86 -14.10 12.76
CA ARG A 237 -4.76 -15.08 13.85
C ARG A 237 -6.15 -15.37 14.43
N GLY A 238 -6.28 -16.47 15.17
CA GLY A 238 -7.58 -16.94 15.67
C GLY A 238 -8.42 -15.88 16.39
N LYS A 239 -7.79 -15.00 17.19
CA LYS A 239 -8.49 -13.92 17.91
C LYS A 239 -8.70 -12.64 17.09
N ASP A 240 -8.00 -12.47 15.97
CA ASP A 240 -8.04 -11.22 15.20
C ASP A 240 -9.45 -11.00 14.63
N SER A 241 -10.11 -12.08 14.19
CA SER A 241 -11.48 -12.01 13.68
C SER A 241 -12.45 -11.56 14.77
N ASP A 242 -12.38 -12.15 15.97
CA ASP A 242 -13.26 -11.80 17.09
C ASP A 242 -13.11 -10.33 17.50
N ILE A 243 -11.88 -9.82 17.54
CA ILE A 243 -11.57 -8.44 17.91
C ILE A 243 -12.18 -7.47 16.88
N VAL A 244 -12.01 -7.74 15.58
CA VAL A 244 -12.54 -6.89 14.50
C VAL A 244 -14.07 -6.97 14.41
N GLN A 245 -14.65 -8.16 14.62
CA GLN A 245 -16.11 -8.37 14.58
C GLN A 245 -16.86 -7.67 15.72
N SER A 246 -16.16 -7.23 16.78
CA SER A 246 -16.77 -6.49 17.88
C SER A 246 -17.33 -5.13 17.46
N ASP A 247 -16.80 -4.54 16.37
CA ASP A 247 -17.32 -3.32 15.77
C ASP A 247 -18.07 -3.65 14.47
N PRO A 248 -19.37 -3.30 14.34
CA PRO A 248 -20.18 -3.70 13.20
C PRO A 248 -19.76 -3.04 11.88
N ILE A 249 -19.07 -1.91 11.92
CA ILE A 249 -18.58 -1.23 10.71
C ILE A 249 -17.28 -1.89 10.26
N LEU A 250 -16.35 -2.15 11.19
CA LEU A 250 -15.10 -2.84 10.88
C LEU A 250 -15.31 -4.30 10.47
N ALA A 251 -16.36 -4.96 10.95
CA ALA A 251 -16.71 -6.32 10.55
C ALA A 251 -16.90 -6.49 9.02
N GLU A 252 -17.29 -5.42 8.32
CA GLU A 252 -17.50 -5.42 6.86
C GLU A 252 -16.23 -5.10 6.06
N LEU A 253 -15.13 -4.70 6.72
CA LEU A 253 -13.87 -4.38 6.06
C LEU A 253 -13.36 -5.53 5.16
N PRO A 254 -13.33 -6.82 5.58
CA PRO A 254 -12.88 -7.90 4.71
C PRO A 254 -13.71 -8.05 3.43
N ASN A 255 -15.03 -7.86 3.53
CA ASN A 255 -15.94 -7.96 2.38
C ASN A 255 -15.62 -6.85 1.36
N TRP A 256 -15.48 -5.62 1.86
CA TRP A 256 -15.16 -4.47 1.00
C TRP A 256 -13.80 -4.64 0.32
N MET A 257 -12.80 -5.20 1.02
CA MET A 257 -11.46 -5.43 0.47
C MET A 257 -11.41 -6.45 -0.68
N VAL A 258 -12.40 -7.36 -0.78
CA VAL A 258 -12.45 -8.40 -1.81
C VAL A 258 -13.11 -7.90 -3.09
N GLY A 259 -14.23 -7.18 -2.97
CA GLY A 259 -15.07 -6.81 -4.13
C GLY A 259 -15.64 -5.40 -4.12
N GLY A 260 -15.30 -4.57 -3.13
CA GLY A 260 -15.88 -3.23 -2.96
C GLY A 260 -17.33 -3.25 -2.43
N GLU A 261 -17.84 -4.41 -2.05
CA GLU A 261 -19.20 -4.60 -1.55
C GLU A 261 -19.20 -5.01 -0.08
N ILE A 262 -20.31 -4.75 0.61
CA ILE A 262 -20.55 -5.17 1.99
C ILE A 262 -21.68 -6.20 2.06
N SER A 263 -21.83 -6.87 3.19
CA SER A 263 -22.92 -7.82 3.41
C SER A 263 -24.29 -7.17 3.25
N GLY A 264 -25.20 -7.86 2.56
CA GLY A 264 -26.61 -7.43 2.45
C GLY A 264 -27.36 -7.39 3.80
N GLN A 265 -26.80 -8.02 4.83
CA GLN A 265 -27.32 -8.02 6.20
C GLN A 265 -26.59 -7.04 7.13
N ALA A 266 -25.73 -6.17 6.60
CA ALA A 266 -24.95 -5.24 7.39
C ALA A 266 -25.82 -4.26 8.21
N ASP A 267 -25.34 -3.97 9.42
CA ASP A 267 -25.92 -2.95 10.32
C ASP A 267 -26.09 -1.61 9.60
N THR A 268 -27.12 -0.85 9.95
CA THR A 268 -27.42 0.45 9.31
C THR A 268 -26.24 1.42 9.37
N ARG A 269 -25.46 1.43 10.46
CA ARG A 269 -24.25 2.27 10.56
C ARG A 269 -23.17 1.80 9.59
N ALA A 270 -23.00 0.49 9.43
CA ALA A 270 -22.04 -0.07 8.48
C ALA A 270 -22.45 0.28 7.03
N ARG A 271 -23.73 0.16 6.70
CA ARG A 271 -24.27 0.56 5.38
C ARG A 271 -24.04 2.04 5.08
N LEU A 272 -24.27 2.92 6.05
CA LEU A 272 -24.02 4.36 5.89
C LEU A 272 -22.52 4.65 5.72
N PHE A 273 -21.67 4.07 6.56
CA PHE A 273 -20.22 4.31 6.50
C PHE A 273 -19.63 3.83 5.17
N TRP A 274 -19.85 2.57 4.82
CA TRP A 274 -19.33 1.99 3.57
C TRP A 274 -20.00 2.56 2.33
N GLY A 275 -21.23 3.05 2.46
CA GLY A 275 -21.88 3.84 1.43
C GLY A 275 -21.17 5.17 1.14
N VAL A 276 -20.75 5.90 2.18
CA VAL A 276 -19.87 7.08 2.01
C VAL A 276 -18.58 6.69 1.30
N ILE A 277 -17.92 5.61 1.73
CA ILE A 277 -16.71 5.09 1.09
C ILE A 277 -16.95 4.81 -0.39
N GLN A 278 -18.03 4.12 -0.74
CA GLN A 278 -18.36 3.80 -2.12
C GLN A 278 -18.65 5.06 -2.94
N SER A 279 -19.36 6.04 -2.39
CA SER A 279 -19.60 7.32 -3.05
C SER A 279 -18.31 8.09 -3.32
N LEU A 280 -17.35 8.07 -2.39
CA LEU A 280 -16.03 8.65 -2.61
C LEU A 280 -15.27 7.96 -3.74
N VAL A 281 -15.29 6.62 -3.79
CA VAL A 281 -14.65 5.85 -4.89
C VAL A 281 -15.32 6.13 -6.24
N VAL A 282 -16.64 6.29 -6.28
CA VAL A 282 -17.35 6.62 -7.53
C VAL A 282 -17.09 8.07 -7.96
N ALA A 283 -17.05 9.02 -7.03
CA ALA A 283 -16.75 10.41 -7.35
C ALA A 283 -15.36 10.58 -8.01
N GLN A 284 -14.43 9.70 -7.67
CA GLN A 284 -13.10 9.64 -8.27
C GLN A 284 -13.07 9.26 -9.76
N THR A 285 -14.12 8.67 -10.32
CA THR A 285 -14.19 8.37 -11.76
C THR A 285 -14.82 9.50 -12.57
N GLN A 286 -15.28 10.58 -11.93
CA GLN A 286 -15.92 11.71 -12.60
C GLN A 286 -14.88 12.70 -13.13
N GLU A 287 -15.18 13.36 -14.25
CA GLU A 287 -14.28 14.36 -14.87
C GLU A 287 -14.04 15.59 -13.98
N ARG A 288 -15.02 15.95 -13.15
CA ARG A 288 -14.96 17.06 -12.19
C ARG A 288 -15.34 16.54 -10.81
N PRO A 289 -14.39 15.98 -10.05
CA PRO A 289 -14.69 15.47 -8.73
C PRO A 289 -15.13 16.63 -7.82
N GLN A 290 -16.27 16.44 -7.17
CA GLN A 290 -16.70 17.29 -6.04
C GLN A 290 -15.70 17.16 -4.89
N THR A 291 -15.74 18.07 -3.91
CA THR A 291 -14.90 17.91 -2.73
C THR A 291 -15.31 16.61 -2.01
N PRO A 292 -14.37 15.86 -1.42
CA PRO A 292 -14.70 14.61 -0.73
C PRO A 292 -15.75 14.78 0.37
N ILE A 293 -15.75 15.92 1.06
CA ILE A 293 -16.72 16.23 2.11
C ILE A 293 -18.12 16.43 1.49
N ASP A 294 -18.24 17.15 0.37
CA ASP A 294 -19.52 17.34 -0.32
C ASP A 294 -20.10 16.01 -0.81
N VAL A 295 -19.25 15.11 -1.31
CA VAL A 295 -19.65 13.76 -1.74
C VAL A 295 -20.22 12.95 -0.56
N ALA A 296 -19.53 12.99 0.59
CA ALA A 296 -19.97 12.30 1.79
C ALA A 296 -21.31 12.87 2.31
N LEU A 297 -21.43 14.20 2.37
CA LEU A 297 -22.65 14.88 2.79
C LEU A 297 -23.83 14.56 1.86
N ALA A 298 -23.64 14.69 0.54
CA ALA A 298 -24.67 14.40 -0.45
C ALA A 298 -25.15 12.95 -0.34
N TYR A 299 -24.24 12.00 -0.14
CA TYR A 299 -24.63 10.60 0.09
C TYR A 299 -25.48 10.45 1.37
N LEU A 300 -25.02 10.97 2.51
CA LEU A 300 -25.72 10.83 3.79
C LEU A 300 -27.10 11.49 3.77
N GLU A 301 -27.23 12.63 3.10
CA GLU A 301 -28.51 13.33 2.91
C GLU A 301 -29.50 12.51 2.09
N ASN A 302 -29.04 11.94 0.97
CA ASN A 302 -29.88 11.05 0.16
C ASN A 302 -30.33 9.80 0.94
N GLN A 303 -29.55 9.36 1.93
CA GLN A 303 -29.95 8.23 2.78
C GLN A 303 -31.01 8.59 3.82
N LEU A 304 -31.19 9.87 4.20
CA LEU A 304 -32.16 10.26 5.23
C LEU A 304 -33.59 9.79 4.93
N ASP A 305 -34.01 9.88 3.67
CA ASP A 305 -35.35 9.47 3.24
C ASP A 305 -35.47 7.95 3.00
N LEU A 306 -34.34 7.25 2.90
CA LEU A 306 -34.27 5.80 2.69
C LEU A 306 -34.09 5.01 4.00
N LEU A 307 -33.83 5.69 5.12
CA LEU A 307 -33.69 5.07 6.43
C LEU A 307 -35.02 4.46 6.90
N ARG A 308 -34.98 3.16 7.18
CA ARG A 308 -36.11 2.42 7.77
C ARG A 308 -36.24 2.68 9.28
N GLU A 309 -35.14 3.00 9.94
CA GLU A 309 -35.05 3.20 11.38
C GLU A 309 -35.28 4.68 11.73
N MET A 310 -36.54 5.05 11.97
CA MET A 310 -36.93 6.43 12.27
C MET A 310 -36.21 7.04 13.48
N GLU A 311 -35.77 6.22 14.45
CA GLU A 311 -35.01 6.68 15.62
C GLU A 311 -33.58 7.14 15.29
N PHE A 312 -33.01 6.62 14.18
CA PHE A 312 -31.67 6.98 13.75
C PHE A 312 -31.64 8.30 12.97
N ARG A 313 -32.75 8.65 12.32
CA ARG A 313 -32.88 9.82 11.45
C ARG A 313 -32.51 11.14 12.15
N PRO A 314 -33.04 11.50 13.34
CA PRO A 314 -32.68 12.77 13.99
C PRO A 314 -31.19 12.85 14.36
N ARG A 315 -30.55 11.71 14.65
CA ARG A 315 -29.12 11.65 14.94
C ARG A 315 -28.29 11.91 13.68
N LEU A 316 -28.68 11.31 12.56
CA LEU A 316 -28.03 11.51 11.27
C LEU A 316 -28.22 12.95 10.76
N GLU A 317 -29.43 13.50 10.85
CA GLU A 317 -29.72 14.91 10.48
C GLU A 317 -28.83 15.88 11.26
N ARG A 318 -28.67 15.66 12.58
CA ARG A 318 -27.79 16.47 13.42
C ARG A 318 -26.33 16.32 13.03
N LEU A 319 -25.87 15.10 12.74
CA LEU A 319 -24.50 14.85 12.28
C LEU A 319 -24.22 15.59 10.97
N ILE A 320 -25.11 15.50 9.99
CA ILE A 320 -25.00 16.21 8.71
C ILE A 320 -24.93 17.73 8.92
N ALA A 321 -25.79 18.27 9.80
CA ALA A 321 -25.79 19.69 10.13
C ALA A 321 -24.46 20.14 10.76
N ASP A 322 -23.92 19.37 11.71
CA ASP A 322 -22.64 19.68 12.35
C ASP A 322 -21.46 19.52 11.37
N MET A 323 -21.46 18.50 10.50
CA MET A 323 -20.46 18.33 9.44
C MET A 323 -20.44 19.51 8.46
N ARG A 324 -21.61 20.04 8.07
CA ARG A 324 -21.72 21.27 7.28
C ARG A 324 -21.26 22.50 8.06
N GLY A 325 -21.62 22.59 9.34
CA GLY A 325 -21.23 23.70 10.21
C GLY A 325 -19.72 23.84 10.37
N LEU A 326 -18.99 22.73 10.30
CA LEU A 326 -17.52 22.69 10.30
C LEU A 326 -16.87 23.26 9.03
N LEU A 327 -17.59 23.30 7.91
CA LEU A 327 -17.13 24.00 6.70
C LEU A 327 -17.30 25.53 6.81
N GLY A 328 -17.97 26.01 7.86
CA GLY A 328 -18.12 27.43 8.18
C GLY A 328 -17.51 27.81 9.54
N LEU A 329 -17.72 29.06 9.99
CA LEU A 329 -17.24 29.55 11.29
C LEU A 329 -18.12 29.11 12.49
N GLY A 330 -19.04 28.15 12.30
CA GLY A 330 -20.16 27.89 13.21
C GLY A 330 -20.05 26.65 14.10
N GLY A 331 -18.92 25.94 14.09
CA GLY A 331 -18.74 24.71 14.88
C GLY A 331 -18.45 24.99 16.35
N GLY A 332 -19.07 24.23 17.25
CA GLY A 332 -18.63 24.14 18.66
C GLY A 332 -17.19 23.62 18.77
N THR A 333 -16.65 23.53 19.98
CA THR A 333 -15.28 23.01 20.15
C THR A 333 -15.20 21.53 19.71
N ILE A 334 -14.00 21.06 19.31
CA ILE A 334 -13.80 19.65 18.92
C ILE A 334 -14.30 18.71 20.02
N THR A 335 -14.02 19.03 21.29
CA THR A 335 -14.48 18.25 22.45
C THR A 335 -16.01 18.19 22.51
N GLU A 336 -16.71 19.32 22.40
CA GLU A 336 -18.17 19.36 22.40
C GLU A 336 -18.78 18.50 21.28
N LEU A 337 -18.18 18.53 20.08
CA LEU A 337 -18.63 17.73 18.96
C LEU A 337 -18.42 16.23 19.21
N LEU A 338 -17.26 15.83 19.75
CA LEU A 338 -16.95 14.43 20.07
C LEU A 338 -17.73 13.89 21.29
N GLU A 339 -18.16 14.74 22.20
CA GLU A 339 -19.06 14.37 23.30
C GLU A 339 -20.50 14.16 22.81
N ARG A 340 -20.95 15.06 21.93
CA ARG A 340 -22.29 15.01 21.33
C ARG A 340 -22.47 13.82 20.40
N HIS A 341 -21.46 13.54 19.58
CA HIS A 341 -21.47 12.47 18.57
C HIS A 341 -20.59 11.33 19.03
N LYS A 342 -21.21 10.18 19.32
CA LYS A 342 -20.52 9.01 19.86
C LYS A 342 -20.52 7.84 18.89
N GLY A 343 -19.45 7.06 18.96
CA GLY A 343 -19.31 5.79 18.28
C GLY A 343 -18.73 5.89 16.87
N SER A 344 -18.57 4.69 16.32
CA SER A 344 -17.77 4.36 15.15
C SER A 344 -18.28 4.92 13.82
N LEU A 345 -19.51 5.43 13.74
CA LEU A 345 -19.99 6.14 12.55
C LEU A 345 -19.68 7.63 12.62
N SER A 346 -20.18 8.31 13.66
CA SER A 346 -20.23 9.77 13.70
C SER A 346 -18.86 10.41 13.90
N ARG A 347 -18.03 9.86 14.80
CA ARG A 347 -16.72 10.47 15.10
C ARG A 347 -15.73 10.39 13.95
N PRO A 348 -15.59 9.26 13.24
CA PRO A 348 -14.77 9.23 12.02
C PRO A 348 -15.22 10.23 10.96
N LEU A 349 -16.53 10.37 10.74
CA LEU A 349 -17.08 11.34 9.78
C LEU A 349 -16.84 12.80 10.22
N LEU A 350 -16.87 13.09 11.52
CA LEU A 350 -16.48 14.42 12.00
C LEU A 350 -14.99 14.68 11.82
N LEU A 351 -14.13 13.70 12.13
CA LEU A 351 -12.68 13.82 11.90
C LEU A 351 -12.36 14.05 10.42
N PHE A 352 -13.13 13.43 9.53
CA PHE A 352 -13.05 13.64 8.09
C PHE A 352 -13.29 15.08 7.66
N CYS A 353 -14.14 15.82 8.38
CA CYS A 353 -14.35 17.26 8.16
C CYS A 353 -13.35 18.13 8.92
N LEU A 354 -12.89 17.70 10.10
CA LEU A 354 -12.03 18.47 11.00
C LEU A 354 -10.54 18.45 10.62
N ARG A 355 -10.10 17.50 9.78
CA ARG A 355 -8.68 17.32 9.44
C ARG A 355 -8.49 17.29 7.94
N GLU A 356 -7.55 18.09 7.47
CA GLU A 356 -7.28 18.26 6.05
C GLU A 356 -6.37 17.15 5.53
N HIS A 357 -5.35 16.73 6.28
CA HIS A 357 -4.40 15.71 5.83
C HIS A 357 -4.42 14.43 6.68
N CYS A 358 -4.09 13.30 6.07
CA CYS A 358 -3.99 12.01 6.76
C CYS A 358 -2.88 11.99 7.83
N THR A 359 -1.81 12.76 7.65
CA THR A 359 -0.76 12.96 8.67
C THR A 359 -1.32 13.63 9.92
N ASP A 360 -2.18 14.65 9.75
CA ASP A 360 -2.83 15.35 10.88
C ASP A 360 -3.71 14.40 11.68
N LEU A 361 -4.38 13.45 11.02
CA LEU A 361 -5.17 12.40 11.69
C LEU A 361 -4.28 11.48 12.53
N LEU A 362 -3.12 11.08 12.00
CA LEU A 362 -2.21 10.16 12.69
C LEU A 362 -1.54 10.82 13.91
N GLU A 363 -1.20 12.10 13.81
CA GLU A 363 -0.71 12.92 14.93
C GLU A 363 -1.81 13.20 15.97
N PHE A 364 -3.07 13.21 15.55
CA PHE A 364 -4.17 13.57 16.44
C PHE A 364 -4.45 12.51 17.50
N SER A 365 -4.42 12.94 18.77
CA SER A 365 -4.80 12.13 19.92
C SER A 365 -5.88 12.84 20.73
N HIS A 366 -6.96 12.14 21.07
CA HIS A 366 -8.03 12.68 21.90
C HIS A 366 -8.59 11.61 22.86
N PRO A 367 -8.76 11.90 24.17
CA PRO A 367 -9.21 10.92 25.16
C PRO A 367 -10.58 10.29 24.90
N LEU A 368 -11.44 11.01 24.18
CA LEU A 368 -12.78 10.51 23.81
C LEU A 368 -12.76 9.52 22.65
N LEU A 369 -11.67 9.43 21.89
CA LEU A 369 -11.59 8.56 20.72
C LEU A 369 -11.05 7.18 21.10
N ASN A 370 -11.71 6.13 20.61
CA ASN A 370 -11.24 4.76 20.73
C ASN A 370 -10.51 4.28 19.46
N ASP A 371 -9.89 3.11 19.54
CA ASP A 371 -9.12 2.56 18.42
C ASP A 371 -9.94 2.29 17.16
N ALA A 372 -11.20 1.85 17.30
CA ALA A 372 -12.08 1.59 16.16
C ALA A 372 -12.38 2.89 15.39
N GLU A 373 -12.62 3.97 16.12
CA GLU A 373 -12.87 5.30 15.55
C GLU A 373 -11.62 5.84 14.82
N TYR A 374 -10.42 5.59 15.35
CA TYR A 374 -9.18 5.94 14.64
C TYR A 374 -8.98 5.14 13.35
N ILE A 375 -9.25 3.83 13.38
CA ILE A 375 -9.08 2.96 12.22
C ILE A 375 -10.08 3.34 11.12
N LEU A 376 -11.35 3.57 11.47
CA LEU A 376 -12.39 3.98 10.52
C LEU A 376 -12.11 5.38 9.94
N ALA A 377 -11.59 6.31 10.74
CA ALA A 377 -11.10 7.58 10.21
C ALA A 377 -9.93 7.34 9.24
N GLY A 378 -8.99 6.45 9.59
CA GLY A 378 -7.89 6.08 8.71
C GLY A 378 -8.36 5.51 7.36
N ILE A 379 -9.41 4.69 7.36
CA ILE A 379 -10.04 4.16 6.13
C ILE A 379 -10.61 5.31 5.29
N LEU A 380 -11.39 6.23 5.88
CA LEU A 380 -11.95 7.39 5.16
C LEU A 380 -10.87 8.25 4.51
N PHE A 381 -9.79 8.55 5.24
CA PHE A 381 -8.66 9.33 4.74
C PHE A 381 -7.89 8.57 3.65
N GLY A 382 -7.70 7.26 3.82
CA GLY A 382 -7.09 6.40 2.81
C GLY A 382 -7.86 6.42 1.49
N VAL A 383 -9.19 6.37 1.53
CA VAL A 383 -10.03 6.47 0.31
C VAL A 383 -10.00 7.87 -0.29
N ARG A 384 -10.07 8.92 0.55
CA ARG A 384 -10.05 10.31 0.10
C ARG A 384 -8.77 10.66 -0.62
N ASP A 385 -7.63 10.43 0.02
CA ASP A 385 -6.32 10.80 -0.50
C ASP A 385 -5.91 9.80 -1.61
N SER A 386 -6.37 8.55 -1.48
CA SER A 386 -5.97 7.44 -2.37
C SER A 386 -4.46 7.21 -2.37
N TRP A 387 -4.00 6.11 -2.97
CA TRP A 387 -2.57 5.89 -3.10
C TRP A 387 -1.87 7.09 -3.73
N LEU A 388 -2.35 7.58 -4.89
CA LEU A 388 -1.75 8.68 -5.65
C LEU A 388 -1.55 9.98 -4.85
N GLN A 389 -2.40 10.37 -3.90
CA GLN A 389 -2.20 11.63 -3.15
C GLN A 389 -1.62 11.42 -1.75
N LEU A 390 -1.38 10.18 -1.34
CA LEU A 390 -0.71 9.92 -0.07
C LEU A 390 0.70 10.53 -0.03
N PRO A 391 1.06 11.23 1.07
CA PRO A 391 2.41 11.67 1.37
C PRO A 391 3.44 10.54 1.32
N LYS A 392 4.70 10.88 1.01
CA LYS A 392 5.81 9.93 0.86
C LYS A 392 6.05 9.13 2.14
N GLU A 393 5.90 9.79 3.27
CA GLU A 393 6.12 9.24 4.62
C GLU A 393 5.15 8.09 4.92
N LEU A 394 4.00 8.06 4.24
CA LEU A 394 3.02 7.00 4.38
C LEU A 394 3.22 5.84 3.39
N ARG A 395 4.05 6.04 2.36
CA ARG A 395 4.37 5.06 1.32
C ARG A 395 5.67 4.33 1.63
N ASP A 396 5.67 3.60 2.76
CA ASP A 396 6.79 2.76 3.17
C ASP A 396 7.31 1.91 1.98
N PRO A 397 8.60 2.00 1.61
CA PRO A 397 9.17 1.21 0.52
C PRO A 397 8.96 -0.30 0.68
N ASP A 398 8.99 -0.82 1.91
CA ASP A 398 8.77 -2.24 2.22
C ASP A 398 7.31 -2.66 1.94
N MET A 399 6.38 -1.71 1.99
CA MET A 399 4.96 -1.94 1.73
C MET A 399 4.57 -1.69 0.26
N SER A 400 5.25 -0.75 -0.40
CA SER A 400 4.82 -0.21 -1.71
C SER A 400 4.64 -1.29 -2.77
N ALA A 401 5.55 -2.28 -2.82
CA ALA A 401 5.44 -3.41 -3.76
C ALA A 401 4.17 -4.26 -3.51
N TYR A 402 3.90 -4.58 -2.24
CA TYR A 402 2.72 -5.36 -1.87
C TYR A 402 1.42 -4.59 -2.14
N VAL A 403 1.40 -3.29 -1.81
CA VAL A 403 0.23 -2.45 -2.06
C VAL A 403 -0.03 -2.31 -3.55
N ALA A 404 0.97 -1.97 -4.36
CA ALA A 404 0.83 -1.89 -5.82
C ALA A 404 0.29 -3.20 -6.43
N PHE A 405 0.79 -4.36 -5.97
CA PHE A 405 0.24 -5.65 -6.35
C PHE A 405 -1.25 -5.79 -5.99
N ARG A 406 -1.63 -5.48 -4.74
CA ARG A 406 -3.02 -5.57 -4.28
C ARG A 406 -3.96 -4.63 -5.02
N MET A 407 -3.50 -3.44 -5.37
CA MET A 407 -4.28 -2.45 -6.14
C MET A 407 -4.64 -2.98 -7.52
N VAL A 408 -3.65 -3.53 -8.25
CA VAL A 408 -3.85 -4.08 -9.59
C VAL A 408 -4.71 -5.34 -9.57
N ASP A 409 -4.41 -6.25 -8.64
CA ASP A 409 -5.16 -7.49 -8.42
C ASP A 409 -6.65 -7.20 -8.10
N ALA A 410 -6.94 -6.18 -7.31
CA ALA A 410 -8.31 -5.75 -7.02
C ALA A 410 -9.03 -5.19 -8.25
N GLU A 411 -8.35 -4.41 -9.08
CA GLU A 411 -8.94 -3.86 -10.32
C GLU A 411 -9.25 -4.95 -11.35
N HIS A 412 -8.35 -5.90 -11.57
CA HIS A 412 -8.62 -7.02 -12.47
C HIS A 412 -9.79 -7.88 -11.99
N ARG A 413 -9.88 -8.17 -10.68
CA ARG A 413 -11.04 -8.89 -10.12
C ARG A 413 -12.35 -8.15 -10.40
N LYS A 414 -12.37 -6.84 -10.21
CA LYS A 414 -13.55 -6.00 -10.46
C LYS A 414 -13.95 -6.00 -11.93
N GLN A 415 -12.98 -6.09 -12.83
CA GLN A 415 -13.20 -6.20 -14.28
C GLN A 415 -13.58 -7.63 -14.73
N GLY A 416 -13.59 -8.61 -13.82
CA GLY A 416 -13.82 -10.02 -14.15
C GLY A 416 -12.67 -10.65 -14.93
N GLU A 417 -11.47 -10.06 -14.84
CA GLU A 417 -10.29 -10.51 -15.57
C GLU A 417 -9.49 -11.55 -14.79
N ASN A 418 -9.02 -12.58 -15.51
CA ASN A 418 -8.21 -13.66 -14.95
C ASN A 418 -6.71 -13.40 -15.15
N LEU A 419 -6.21 -12.25 -14.69
CA LEU A 419 -4.77 -11.96 -14.68
C LEU A 419 -4.22 -12.30 -13.29
N ALA A 420 -3.30 -13.25 -13.22
CA ALA A 420 -2.69 -13.72 -11.98
C ALA A 420 -1.18 -13.49 -11.98
N MET A 421 -0.69 -13.03 -10.83
CA MET A 421 0.71 -12.68 -10.58
C MET A 421 1.15 -13.22 -9.21
N SER A 422 2.45 -13.40 -9.03
CA SER A 422 2.99 -13.80 -7.72
C SER A 422 2.93 -12.62 -6.75
N ALA A 423 2.28 -12.82 -5.60
CA ALA A 423 2.19 -11.80 -4.57
C ALA A 423 3.58 -11.52 -3.95
N PRO A 424 4.00 -10.25 -3.82
CA PRO A 424 5.16 -9.88 -3.02
C PRO A 424 4.98 -10.29 -1.55
N PRO A 425 6.08 -10.38 -0.78
CA PRO A 425 6.00 -10.59 0.66
C PRO A 425 5.12 -9.52 1.31
N ARG A 426 4.27 -9.96 2.24
CA ARG A 426 3.41 -9.05 2.98
C ARG A 426 4.24 -8.17 3.92
N PRO A 427 4.02 -6.84 3.95
CA PRO A 427 4.66 -5.95 4.90
C PRO A 427 4.14 -6.24 6.31
N LYS A 428 5.05 -6.27 7.28
CA LYS A 428 4.76 -6.42 8.71
C LYS A 428 4.98 -5.06 9.38
N SER A 429 4.02 -4.61 10.19
CA SER A 429 4.22 -3.42 11.02
C SER A 429 5.25 -3.70 12.12
N LEU A 430 5.87 -2.68 12.68
CA LEU A 430 6.81 -2.87 13.79
C LEU A 430 6.13 -3.55 14.99
N ARG A 431 4.89 -3.13 15.32
CA ARG A 431 4.09 -3.80 16.37
C ARG A 431 3.94 -5.27 16.07
N GLU A 432 3.72 -5.65 14.82
CA GLU A 432 3.62 -7.05 14.42
C GLU A 432 4.91 -7.84 14.68
N ILE A 433 6.05 -7.25 14.35
CA ILE A 433 7.37 -7.89 14.48
C ILE A 433 7.70 -8.09 15.97
N PHE A 434 7.39 -7.11 16.82
CA PHE A 434 7.56 -7.22 18.26
C PHE A 434 6.58 -8.23 18.87
N THR A 435 5.30 -8.20 18.49
CA THR A 435 4.25 -9.08 19.03
C THR A 435 4.32 -10.51 18.43
N SER A 436 5.08 -11.38 19.10
CA SER A 436 5.17 -12.82 18.78
C SER A 436 3.79 -13.49 18.71
N PRO A 437 3.61 -14.58 17.93
CA PRO A 437 2.42 -15.43 18.02
C PRO A 437 2.16 -15.99 19.42
N SER A 438 3.24 -16.25 20.19
CA SER A 438 3.18 -16.72 21.57
C SER A 438 2.80 -15.65 22.60
N GLY A 439 2.72 -14.37 22.22
CA GLY A 439 2.49 -13.25 23.13
C GLY A 439 3.73 -12.84 23.95
N GLU A 440 4.69 -13.74 24.18
CA GLU A 440 5.90 -13.44 24.94
C GLU A 440 7.05 -12.91 24.07
N TRP A 441 7.76 -11.91 24.61
CA TRP A 441 8.96 -11.36 23.99
C TRP A 441 10.18 -12.14 24.46
N ASN A 442 10.93 -12.69 23.50
CA ASN A 442 12.22 -13.31 23.79
C ASN A 442 13.25 -12.25 24.25
N SER A 443 14.36 -12.68 24.86
CA SER A 443 15.38 -11.76 25.38
C SER A 443 15.92 -10.80 24.32
N MET A 444 16.19 -11.29 23.10
CA MET A 444 16.73 -10.45 22.04
C MET A 444 15.73 -9.39 21.56
N LYS A 445 14.43 -9.69 21.51
CA LYS A 445 13.38 -8.69 21.21
C LYS A 445 13.34 -7.59 22.26
N LYS A 446 13.50 -7.96 23.54
CA LYS A 446 13.58 -6.99 24.64
C LYS A 446 14.83 -6.12 24.50
N ASP A 447 15.98 -6.71 24.18
CA ASP A 447 17.23 -5.96 23.94
C ASP A 447 17.08 -4.97 22.78
N VAL A 448 16.50 -5.40 21.65
CA VAL A 448 16.24 -4.52 20.50
C VAL A 448 15.26 -3.40 20.85
N ALA A 449 14.25 -3.67 21.67
CA ALA A 449 13.30 -2.66 22.13
C ALA A 449 13.92 -1.65 23.08
N VAL A 450 14.81 -2.07 24.00
CA VAL A 450 15.58 -1.14 24.86
C VAL A 450 16.47 -0.25 24.00
N GLU A 451 17.16 -0.81 23.01
CA GLU A 451 17.99 -0.03 22.08
C GLU A 451 17.15 0.98 21.29
N LEU A 452 15.99 0.56 20.77
CA LEU A 452 15.10 1.44 20.04
C LEU A 452 14.55 2.55 20.93
N ALA A 453 14.07 2.22 22.13
CA ALA A 453 13.59 3.21 23.10
C ALA A 453 14.68 4.23 23.44
N SER A 454 15.92 3.78 23.61
CA SER A 454 17.07 4.66 23.87
C SER A 454 17.36 5.59 22.69
N LYS A 455 17.38 5.06 21.46
CA LYS A 455 17.59 5.86 20.24
C LYS A 455 16.49 6.90 20.01
N CYS A 456 15.27 6.60 20.41
CA CYS A 456 14.12 7.50 20.30
C CYS A 456 13.89 8.37 21.55
N ASN A 457 14.78 8.31 22.55
CA ASN A 457 14.64 9.02 23.84
C ASN A 457 13.35 8.68 24.62
N TRP A 458 12.81 7.48 24.47
CA TRP A 458 11.63 6.97 25.21
C TRP A 458 12.04 6.41 26.57
N ASN A 459 12.64 7.25 27.40
CA ASN A 459 13.17 6.86 28.71
C ASN A 459 12.07 6.35 29.66
N ASP A 460 10.82 6.73 29.44
CA ASP A 460 9.65 6.25 30.19
C ASP A 460 9.29 4.79 29.93
N CYS A 461 9.84 4.20 28.85
CA CYS A 461 9.72 2.78 28.52
C CYS A 461 10.82 1.91 29.13
N ILE A 462 11.92 2.49 29.64
CA ILE A 462 13.08 1.73 30.14
C ILE A 462 13.00 1.64 31.67
N GLN A 463 13.17 0.43 32.19
CA GLN A 463 13.21 0.12 33.61
C GLN A 463 14.55 -0.52 33.97
N THR A 464 15.23 -0.02 35.00
CA THR A 464 16.46 -0.64 35.50
C THR A 464 16.12 -1.59 36.66
N ARG A 465 16.33 -2.89 36.45
CA ARG A 465 16.21 -3.92 37.50
C ARG A 465 17.57 -4.20 38.11
N ILE A 466 17.68 -3.97 39.42
CA ILE A 466 18.87 -4.28 40.21
C ILE A 466 18.55 -5.49 41.10
N THR A 467 19.33 -6.56 40.96
CA THR A 467 19.23 -7.75 41.82
C THR A 467 20.32 -7.69 42.88
N LEU A 468 19.93 -7.94 44.12
CA LEU A 468 20.81 -8.02 45.28
C LEU A 468 20.96 -9.49 45.71
N ALA A 469 22.08 -9.83 46.35
CA ALA A 469 22.28 -11.17 46.90
C ALA A 469 21.30 -11.44 48.07
N GLU A 470 20.85 -12.69 48.22
CA GLU A 470 20.01 -13.11 49.35
C GLU A 470 20.66 -12.72 50.69
N GLY A 471 19.89 -12.09 51.57
CA GLY A 471 20.36 -11.58 52.87
C GLY A 471 20.87 -10.13 52.88
N ASN A 472 21.05 -9.48 51.72
CA ASN A 472 21.47 -8.08 51.61
C ASN A 472 20.31 -7.11 51.27
N LEU A 473 19.09 -7.41 51.71
CA LEU A 473 17.98 -6.46 51.56
C LEU A 473 18.24 -5.26 52.47
N PRO A 474 18.38 -4.04 51.92
CA PRO A 474 18.58 -2.85 52.74
C PRO A 474 17.37 -2.62 53.66
N GLU A 475 17.60 -2.24 54.92
CA GLU A 475 16.51 -1.76 55.79
C GLU A 475 15.92 -0.42 55.28
N SER A 476 16.68 0.34 54.49
CA SER A 476 16.22 1.56 53.84
C SER A 476 17.00 1.88 52.56
N PHE A 477 16.35 2.60 51.64
CA PHE A 477 16.96 3.14 50.42
C PHE A 477 17.20 4.63 50.61
N GLU A 478 18.47 5.07 50.59
CA GLU A 478 18.79 6.51 50.61
C GLU A 478 18.78 7.07 49.17
N ARG A 479 17.84 7.97 48.90
CA ARG A 479 17.84 8.79 47.68
C ARG A 479 18.60 10.09 47.94
N LYS A 480 19.84 10.19 47.45
CA LYS A 480 20.64 11.44 47.50
C LYS A 480 20.63 12.11 46.14
N GLY A 481 19.61 12.93 45.90
CA GLY A 481 19.43 13.63 44.62
C GLY A 481 19.24 12.66 43.44
N LEU A 482 20.21 12.65 42.52
CA LEU A 482 20.26 11.76 41.33
C LEU A 482 20.93 10.40 41.61
N GLN A 483 21.39 10.14 42.85
CA GLN A 483 22.07 8.91 43.22
C GLN A 483 21.19 8.02 44.10
N VAL A 484 21.18 6.73 43.78
CA VAL A 484 20.61 5.66 44.61
C VAL A 484 21.77 4.89 45.22
N VAL A 485 21.91 4.94 46.55
CA VAL A 485 22.96 4.22 47.28
C VAL A 485 22.38 2.90 47.81
N LEU A 486 22.95 1.78 47.39
CA LEU A 486 22.54 0.44 47.80
C LEU A 486 23.62 -0.21 48.67
N PRO A 487 23.34 -0.57 49.94
CA PRO A 487 24.31 -1.30 50.76
C PRO A 487 24.45 -2.75 50.26
N GLY A 488 25.68 -3.26 50.26
CA GLY A 488 26.00 -4.64 49.84
C GLY A 488 26.52 -4.77 48.40
N ARG A 489 26.69 -6.01 47.93
CA ARG A 489 27.21 -6.32 46.58
C ARG A 489 26.05 -6.56 45.62
N VAL A 490 25.96 -5.73 44.58
CA VAL A 490 25.01 -5.91 43.46
C VAL A 490 25.41 -7.15 42.65
N THR A 491 24.46 -8.05 42.39
CA THR A 491 24.72 -9.28 41.62
C THR A 491 24.50 -9.07 40.13
N THR A 492 23.41 -8.40 39.75
CA THR A 492 23.10 -8.05 38.36
C THR A 492 22.37 -6.72 38.26
N VAL A 493 22.74 -5.91 37.27
CA VAL A 493 21.98 -4.73 36.81
C VAL A 493 21.54 -5.03 35.39
N LYS A 494 20.23 -4.95 35.13
CA LYS A 494 19.66 -5.18 33.79
C LYS A 494 18.69 -4.06 33.45
N GLU A 495 18.70 -3.66 32.19
CA GLU A 495 17.66 -2.81 31.63
C GLU A 495 16.58 -3.70 31.01
N GLU A 496 15.33 -3.39 31.33
CA GLU A 496 14.14 -4.06 30.83
C GLU A 496 13.23 -3.02 30.20
N VAL A 497 12.45 -3.43 29.20
CA VAL A 497 11.45 -2.56 28.58
C VAL A 497 10.07 -2.81 29.21
N ASP A 498 9.37 -1.73 29.53
CA ASP A 498 7.93 -1.75 29.80
C ASP A 498 7.20 -1.93 28.47
N GLU A 499 6.81 -3.17 28.17
CA GLU A 499 6.22 -3.56 26.87
C GLU A 499 4.97 -2.74 26.53
N VAL A 500 4.13 -2.40 27.52
CA VAL A 500 2.89 -1.64 27.29
C VAL A 500 3.21 -0.20 26.90
N LYS A 501 4.09 0.47 27.66
CA LYS A 501 4.50 1.84 27.33
C LYS A 501 5.25 1.90 26.02
N PHE A 502 6.11 0.93 25.75
CA PHE A 502 6.85 0.84 24.51
C PHE A 502 5.92 0.70 23.30
N LEU A 503 4.96 -0.23 23.36
CA LEU A 503 3.98 -0.41 22.29
C LEU A 503 3.08 0.83 22.11
N HIS A 504 2.79 1.56 23.20
CA HIS A 504 2.09 2.83 23.11
C HIS A 504 2.93 3.89 22.38
N ARG A 505 4.23 4.06 22.72
CA ARG A 505 5.16 4.97 22.04
C ARG A 505 5.35 4.61 20.57
N LEU A 506 5.45 3.32 20.26
CA LEU A 506 5.56 2.80 18.90
C LEU A 506 4.39 3.22 18.00
N GLY A 507 3.21 3.39 18.59
CA GLY A 507 1.99 3.80 17.90
C GLY A 507 1.79 5.31 17.78
N GLN A 508 2.67 6.14 18.36
CA GLN A 508 2.58 7.59 18.29
C GLN A 508 3.23 8.12 17.00
N TRP A 509 2.69 9.24 16.51
CA TRP A 509 3.27 10.00 15.40
C TRP A 509 4.04 11.23 15.91
N PRO A 510 5.11 11.68 15.24
CA PRO A 510 5.63 11.22 13.94
C PRO A 510 6.25 9.81 14.00
N PRO A 511 6.35 9.09 12.85
CA PRO A 511 6.91 7.75 12.82
C PRO A 511 8.41 7.75 13.18
N ILE A 512 8.92 6.55 13.47
CA ILE A 512 10.35 6.35 13.74
C ILE A 512 11.14 6.75 12.49
N ALA A 513 12.29 7.39 12.68
CA ALA A 513 13.15 7.77 11.58
C ALA A 513 13.51 6.54 10.70
N PRO A 514 13.40 6.61 9.36
CA PRO A 514 13.57 5.46 8.48
C PRO A 514 14.89 4.69 8.68
N GLN A 515 15.97 5.40 9.01
CA GLN A 515 17.26 4.76 9.27
C GLN A 515 17.23 3.88 10.53
N ILE A 516 16.61 4.38 11.61
CA ILE A 516 16.46 3.64 12.87
C ILE A 516 15.52 2.45 12.66
N GLU A 517 14.40 2.65 11.97
CA GLU A 517 13.45 1.58 11.66
C GLU A 517 14.09 0.47 10.82
N SER A 518 14.85 0.82 9.78
CA SER A 518 15.58 -0.15 8.93
C SER A 518 16.57 -0.98 9.74
N GLU A 519 17.32 -0.36 10.67
CA GLU A 519 18.23 -1.07 11.57
C GLU A 519 17.49 -2.07 12.47
N VAL A 520 16.36 -1.66 13.04
CA VAL A 520 15.51 -2.50 13.90
C VAL A 520 14.94 -3.68 13.11
N ARG A 521 14.38 -3.42 11.92
CA ARG A 521 13.86 -4.46 11.03
C ARG A 521 14.93 -5.46 10.64
N LYS A 522 16.16 -5.01 10.36
CA LYS A 522 17.29 -5.90 10.05
C LYS A 522 17.67 -6.82 11.23
N LYS A 523 17.72 -6.27 12.45
CA LYS A 523 18.00 -7.05 13.67
C LYS A 523 16.90 -8.08 13.93
N LEU A 524 15.64 -7.67 13.84
CA LEU A 524 14.48 -8.55 14.07
C LEU A 524 14.25 -9.55 12.92
N GLY A 525 14.62 -9.22 11.69
CA GLY A 525 14.55 -10.12 10.54
C GLY A 525 15.53 -11.29 10.69
N SER A 526 16.74 -11.03 11.16
CA SER A 526 17.71 -12.08 11.47
C SER A 526 17.21 -13.07 12.53
N LEU A 527 16.38 -12.61 13.47
CA LEU A 527 15.73 -13.43 14.50
C LEU A 527 14.65 -14.35 13.94
N GLN A 528 13.77 -13.83 13.07
CA GLN A 528 12.70 -14.64 12.47
C GLN A 528 13.28 -15.80 11.67
N GLU A 529 14.37 -15.59 10.93
CA GLU A 529 15.05 -16.68 10.22
C GLU A 529 15.66 -17.75 11.16
N ILE A 530 16.07 -17.37 12.37
CA ILE A 530 16.60 -18.30 13.37
C ILE A 530 15.46 -19.10 14.00
N GLU A 531 14.35 -18.45 14.37
CA GLU A 531 13.16 -19.08 14.93
C GLU A 531 12.48 -20.02 13.93
N GLU A 532 12.36 -19.63 12.66
CA GLU A 532 11.81 -20.46 11.59
C GLU A 532 12.69 -21.68 11.31
N LYS A 533 14.04 -21.55 11.38
CA LYS A 533 14.95 -22.70 11.26
C LYS A 533 14.91 -23.62 12.47
N ALA A 534 14.70 -23.08 13.68
CA ALA A 534 14.57 -23.86 14.90
C ALA A 534 13.26 -24.66 14.93
N ASN A 535 12.17 -24.08 14.43
CA ASN A 535 10.84 -24.71 14.39
C ASN A 535 10.62 -25.57 13.13
N GLY A 536 11.36 -25.31 12.04
CA GLY A 536 11.23 -25.98 10.75
C GLY A 536 11.76 -27.42 10.66
N ASN A 537 12.35 -27.97 11.74
CA ASN A 537 12.72 -29.38 11.82
C ASN A 537 11.55 -30.32 12.19
N GLY A 538 10.33 -29.80 12.34
CA GLY A 538 9.16 -30.57 12.80
C GLY A 538 8.03 -30.81 11.79
N SER A 539 8.11 -30.33 10.54
CA SER A 539 6.96 -30.44 9.61
C SER A 539 7.38 -30.87 8.20
N SER A 540 7.83 -32.12 8.06
CA SER A 540 7.64 -32.89 6.84
C SER A 540 6.90 -34.18 7.19
N CYS A 541 5.56 -34.12 7.18
CA CYS A 541 4.64 -35.24 6.99
C CYS A 541 3.20 -34.69 7.13
N GLY A 542 2.42 -34.76 6.05
CA GLY A 542 1.03 -34.30 5.98
C GLY A 542 0.72 -33.78 4.60
#